data_AF-X1SRA2-F1
#
_entry.id   AF-X1SRA2-F1
#
_cell.length_a   1.000
_cell.length_b   1.000
_cell.length_c   1.000
_cell.angle_alpha   90.00
_cell.angle_beta   90.00
_cell.angle_gamma   90.00
#
_symmetry.space_group_name_H-M   'P 1'
#
loop_
_entity.id
_entity.type
_entity.pdbx_description
1 polymer ?
#
loop_
_entity_poly.entity_id
_entity_poly.type
_entity_poly.pdbx_seq_one_letter_code
_entity_poly.pdbx_strand_id
1 'polypeptide(L)'
;MCPQAGVTTTVDIDAKITTHAALATVHQDAPDLILTHKGDASAHHARYTDVEAAAVAAALIGDHADDVEAHHTALSALEFIIDGGGSAIEAGEKGHLEVPFACTIERATLEADQEGSIVVDIWKDTYANFPPTDADSITSATPPTITTAQKYEDSTLTGWTKALAQG
;
A
#
# COMPACT_ATOMS: atom_id res chain seq x y z
N MET A 1 -35.84 -7.86 -71.67
CA MET A 1 -35.33 -7.41 -70.36
C MET A 1 -35.76 -8.46 -69.35
N CYS A 2 -34.80 -9.22 -68.79
CA CYS A 2 -35.07 -10.25 -67.78
C CYS A 2 -34.66 -9.69 -66.41
N PRO A 3 -35.50 -9.77 -65.35
CA PRO A 3 -35.18 -9.17 -64.07
C PRO A 3 -34.21 -10.07 -63.30
N GLN A 4 -33.08 -9.50 -62.89
CA GLN A 4 -32.10 -10.18 -62.04
C GLN A 4 -32.50 -9.99 -60.57
N ALA A 5 -32.99 -11.06 -59.94
CA ALA A 5 -33.26 -11.08 -58.50
C ALA A 5 -31.92 -10.97 -57.75
N GLY A 6 -31.80 -9.95 -56.90
CA GLY A 6 -30.64 -9.74 -56.04
C GLY A 6 -30.49 -10.89 -55.05
N VAL A 7 -29.45 -11.69 -55.24
CA VAL A 7 -29.02 -12.68 -54.25
C VAL A 7 -28.20 -11.93 -53.20
N THR A 8 -28.83 -11.63 -52.07
CA THR A 8 -28.16 -11.19 -50.86
C THR A 8 -27.38 -12.38 -50.31
N THR A 9 -26.14 -12.58 -50.75
CA THR A 9 -25.26 -13.59 -50.15
C THR A 9 -24.75 -13.05 -48.82
N THR A 10 -25.51 -13.24 -47.74
CA THR A 10 -24.88 -13.49 -46.44
C THR A 10 -23.97 -14.68 -46.68
N VAL A 11 -22.67 -14.44 -46.70
CA VAL A 11 -21.70 -15.50 -46.95
C VAL A 11 -21.81 -16.45 -45.77
N ASP A 12 -22.54 -17.54 -45.94
CA ASP A 12 -22.55 -18.66 -45.02
C ASP A 12 -21.14 -19.24 -45.03
N ILE A 13 -20.34 -18.78 -44.07
CA ILE A 13 -18.94 -19.12 -43.94
C ILE A 13 -18.82 -20.63 -43.75
N ASP A 14 -19.75 -21.26 -43.03
CA ASP A 14 -19.74 -22.68 -42.75
C ASP A 14 -19.99 -23.49 -44.04
N ALA A 15 -20.96 -23.07 -44.87
CA ALA A 15 -21.22 -23.71 -46.16
C ALA A 15 -20.04 -23.58 -47.15
N LYS A 16 -19.34 -22.44 -47.14
CA LYS A 16 -18.14 -22.25 -47.98
C LYS A 16 -16.97 -23.10 -47.53
N ILE A 17 -16.77 -23.27 -46.21
CA ILE A 17 -15.74 -24.14 -45.63
C ILE A 17 -15.98 -25.60 -46.06
N THR A 18 -17.22 -26.08 -45.97
CA THR A 18 -17.58 -27.45 -46.41
C THR A 18 -17.29 -27.69 -47.90
N THR A 19 -17.56 -26.70 -48.75
CA THR A 19 -17.36 -26.84 -50.20
C THR A 19 -15.87 -26.89 -50.58
N HIS A 20 -15.03 -26.11 -49.90
CA HIS A 20 -13.58 -26.11 -50.17
C HIS A 20 -12.90 -27.40 -49.69
N ALA A 21 -13.35 -27.99 -48.58
CA ALA A 21 -12.80 -29.24 -48.05
C ALA A 21 -12.97 -30.44 -48.99
N ALA A 22 -13.95 -30.38 -49.91
CA ALA A 22 -14.23 -31.44 -50.87
C ALA A 22 -13.40 -31.38 -52.17
N LEU A 23 -12.61 -30.31 -52.39
CA LEU A 23 -11.86 -30.09 -53.63
C LEU A 23 -10.40 -30.53 -53.48
N ALA A 24 -9.99 -31.58 -54.22
CA ALA A 24 -8.62 -32.10 -54.27
C ALA A 24 -7.66 -31.19 -55.08
N THR A 25 -7.59 -29.90 -54.74
CA THR A 25 -6.66 -28.91 -55.28
C THR A 25 -5.93 -28.18 -54.16
N VAL A 26 -4.86 -27.44 -54.46
CA VAL A 26 -3.91 -26.73 -53.56
C VAL A 26 -4.45 -25.98 -52.31
N HIS A 27 -5.76 -25.93 -52.07
CA HIS A 27 -6.43 -25.38 -50.90
C HIS A 27 -7.23 -26.39 -50.06
N GLN A 28 -7.07 -27.71 -50.27
CA GLN A 28 -7.75 -28.74 -49.47
C GLN A 28 -7.55 -28.60 -47.96
N ASP A 29 -6.41 -28.06 -47.52
CA ASP A 29 -6.10 -27.86 -46.09
C ASP A 29 -6.55 -26.48 -45.57
N ALA A 30 -7.04 -25.59 -46.44
CA ALA A 30 -7.46 -24.24 -46.05
C ALA A 30 -8.66 -24.23 -45.06
N PRO A 31 -9.67 -25.10 -45.19
CA PRO A 31 -10.75 -25.24 -44.20
C PRO A 31 -10.23 -25.56 -42.79
N ASP A 32 -9.32 -26.53 -42.69
CA ASP A 32 -8.74 -26.96 -41.41
C ASP A 32 -7.83 -25.86 -40.85
N LEU A 33 -7.03 -25.21 -41.70
CA LEU A 33 -6.17 -24.09 -41.31
C LEU A 33 -7.00 -22.90 -40.77
N ILE A 34 -8.12 -22.57 -41.40
CA ILE A 34 -9.04 -21.51 -40.94
C ILE A 34 -9.68 -21.88 -39.60
N LEU A 35 -10.07 -23.15 -39.42
CA LEU A 35 -10.68 -23.63 -38.19
C LEU A 35 -9.67 -23.65 -37.03
N THR A 36 -8.43 -24.06 -37.30
CA THR A 36 -7.32 -24.02 -36.35
C THR A 36 -7.00 -22.60 -35.93
N HIS A 37 -6.89 -21.65 -36.87
CA HIS A 37 -6.63 -20.25 -36.55
C HIS A 37 -7.80 -19.58 -35.79
N LYS A 38 -9.06 -19.95 -36.09
CA LYS A 38 -10.25 -19.42 -35.38
C LYS A 38 -10.29 -19.86 -33.92
N GLY A 39 -9.73 -21.03 -33.59
CA GLY A 39 -9.66 -21.55 -32.22
C GLY A 39 -8.41 -21.12 -31.44
N ASP A 40 -7.40 -20.58 -32.12
CA ASP A 40 -6.14 -20.15 -31.49
C ASP A 40 -6.26 -18.70 -31.01
N ALA A 41 -6.68 -18.52 -29.76
CA ALA A 41 -6.73 -17.22 -29.10
C ALA A 41 -5.36 -16.50 -29.14
N SER A 42 -4.25 -17.25 -29.08
CA SER A 42 -2.89 -16.69 -29.14
C SER A 42 -2.57 -16.03 -30.48
N ALA A 43 -3.17 -16.52 -31.58
CA ALA A 43 -3.01 -15.92 -32.91
C ALA A 43 -3.80 -14.60 -33.07
N HIS A 44 -4.80 -14.35 -32.21
CA HIS A 44 -5.63 -13.14 -32.23
C HIS A 44 -5.19 -12.06 -31.23
N HIS A 45 -4.20 -12.34 -30.40
CA HIS A 45 -3.64 -11.39 -29.45
C HIS A 45 -2.67 -10.44 -30.18
N ALA A 46 -3.22 -9.39 -30.79
CA ALA A 46 -2.50 -8.55 -31.76
C ALA A 46 -1.26 -7.78 -31.22
N ARG A 47 -0.86 -7.92 -29.96
CA ARG A 47 0.41 -7.37 -29.43
C ARG A 47 1.07 -8.19 -28.31
N TYR A 48 0.32 -8.94 -27.51
CA TYR A 48 0.84 -9.73 -26.37
C TYR A 48 -0.06 -10.92 -26.11
N THR A 49 0.49 -12.13 -26.00
CA THR A 49 -0.24 -13.29 -25.50
C THR A 49 -0.78 -13.05 -24.07
N ASP A 50 -1.80 -13.79 -23.64
CA ASP A 50 -2.33 -13.70 -22.26
C ASP A 50 -1.23 -13.93 -21.20
N VAL A 51 -0.26 -14.78 -21.51
CA VAL A 51 0.90 -15.07 -20.66
C VAL A 51 1.82 -13.85 -20.56
N GLU A 52 2.12 -13.20 -21.69
CA GLU A 52 2.95 -11.98 -21.71
C GLU A 52 2.23 -10.81 -21.04
N ALA A 53 0.91 -10.67 -21.26
CA ALA A 53 0.10 -9.65 -20.60
C ALA A 53 0.06 -9.86 -19.08
N ALA A 54 -0.07 -11.10 -18.60
CA ALA A 54 -0.03 -11.43 -17.19
C ALA A 54 1.36 -11.18 -16.57
N ALA A 55 2.44 -11.50 -17.30
CA ALA A 55 3.80 -11.23 -16.85
C ALA A 55 4.08 -9.72 -16.75
N VAL A 56 3.64 -8.93 -17.74
CA VAL A 56 3.75 -7.47 -17.73
C VAL A 56 2.92 -6.86 -16.60
N ALA A 57 1.70 -7.36 -16.37
CA ALA A 57 0.86 -6.91 -15.26
C ALA A 57 1.50 -7.22 -13.90
N ALA A 58 2.06 -8.42 -13.71
CA ALA A 58 2.74 -8.79 -12.47
C ALA A 58 3.98 -7.93 -12.20
N ALA A 59 4.75 -7.61 -13.24
CA ALA A 59 5.89 -6.70 -13.14
C ALA A 59 5.45 -5.29 -12.76
N LEU A 60 4.44 -4.73 -13.43
CA LEU A 60 3.88 -3.40 -13.12
C LEU A 60 3.28 -3.33 -11.71
N ILE A 61 2.68 -4.42 -11.21
CA ILE A 61 2.16 -4.51 -9.83
C ILE A 61 3.30 -4.54 -8.82
N GLY A 62 4.41 -5.23 -9.13
CA GLY A 62 5.62 -5.22 -8.31
C GLY A 62 6.26 -3.84 -8.28
N ASP A 63 6.44 -3.21 -9.43
CA ASP A 63 6.96 -1.85 -9.56
C ASP A 63 6.08 -0.86 -8.78
N HIS A 64 4.75 -0.96 -8.86
CA HIS A 64 3.85 -0.09 -8.09
C HIS A 64 3.84 -0.38 -6.57
N ALA A 65 4.08 -1.63 -6.16
CA ALA A 65 4.25 -1.96 -4.75
C ALA A 65 5.55 -1.36 -4.17
N ASP A 66 6.56 -1.20 -5.04
CA ASP A 66 7.86 -0.62 -4.72
C ASP A 66 7.94 0.90 -5.04
N ASP A 67 6.95 1.46 -5.75
CA ASP A 67 6.89 2.89 -6.09
C ASP A 67 6.76 3.71 -4.81
N VAL A 68 7.81 4.50 -4.56
CA VAL A 68 7.93 5.47 -3.46
C VAL A 68 7.12 6.73 -3.78
N GLU A 69 5.89 6.58 -4.26
CA GLU A 69 4.98 7.70 -4.48
C GLU A 69 4.15 7.92 -3.19
N ALA A 70 4.81 8.47 -2.16
CA ALA A 70 4.27 9.16 -0.98
C ALA A 70 3.20 8.48 -0.08
N HIS A 71 2.76 7.25 -0.33
CA HIS A 71 1.63 6.65 0.41
C HIS A 71 1.91 5.41 1.26
N HIS A 72 3.16 4.93 1.38
CA HIS A 72 3.48 3.77 2.23
C HIS A 72 4.25 4.06 3.53
N THR A 73 4.65 5.30 3.81
CA THR A 73 5.15 5.65 5.15
C THR A 73 5.02 7.16 5.39
N ALA A 74 3.79 7.64 5.57
CA ALA A 74 3.57 9.01 6.03
C ALA A 74 4.04 9.11 7.50
N LEU A 75 5.29 9.52 7.72
CA LEU A 75 5.81 9.81 9.04
C LEU A 75 5.42 11.25 9.44
N SER A 76 4.93 11.40 10.66
CA SER A 76 4.70 12.69 11.30
C SER A 76 5.36 12.69 12.67
N ALA A 77 5.67 13.86 13.20
CA ALA A 77 6.09 14.03 14.58
C ALA A 77 4.92 14.53 15.43
N LEU A 78 4.85 14.07 16.68
CA LEU A 78 4.05 14.66 17.75
C LEU A 78 5.03 15.31 18.71
N GLU A 79 5.00 16.64 18.81
CA GLU A 79 5.98 17.41 19.56
C GLU A 79 5.34 18.02 20.81
N PHE A 80 6.04 17.92 21.94
CA PHE A 80 5.60 18.49 23.21
C PHE A 80 6.79 19.14 23.91
N ILE A 81 6.63 20.39 24.34
CA ILE A 81 7.69 21.16 25.00
C ILE A 81 7.38 21.26 26.49
N ILE A 82 8.35 20.84 27.31
CA ILE A 82 8.31 21.01 28.76
C ILE A 82 9.32 22.09 29.13
N ASP A 83 8.84 23.23 29.61
CA ASP A 83 9.68 24.36 30.02
C ASP A 83 9.49 24.65 31.53
N GLY A 84 10.61 24.72 32.25
CA GLY A 84 10.65 25.11 33.66
C GLY A 84 10.76 26.62 33.88
N GLY A 85 10.79 27.44 32.82
CA GLY A 85 10.93 28.89 32.90
C GLY A 85 12.24 29.35 33.55
N GLY A 86 13.32 28.58 33.36
CA GLY A 86 14.61 28.78 34.02
C GLY A 86 14.75 28.12 35.40
N SER A 87 13.72 27.42 35.89
CA SER A 87 13.78 26.55 37.07
C SER A 87 13.90 25.07 36.67
N ALA A 88 14.26 24.22 37.63
CA ALA A 88 14.26 22.78 37.42
C ALA A 88 12.83 22.28 37.09
N ILE A 89 12.74 21.32 36.17
CA ILE A 89 11.48 20.64 35.86
C ILE A 89 11.21 19.63 36.98
N GLU A 90 10.25 19.95 37.84
CA GLU A 90 9.83 19.06 38.94
C GLU A 90 9.10 17.82 38.42
N ALA A 91 8.94 16.79 39.25
CA ALA A 91 8.12 15.63 38.90
C ALA A 91 6.62 15.97 38.75
N GLY A 92 5.87 15.08 38.12
CA GLY A 92 4.43 15.20 37.90
C GLY A 92 4.06 15.51 36.44
N GLU A 93 2.75 15.48 36.16
CA GLU A 93 2.20 15.68 34.82
C GLU A 93 2.57 17.05 34.24
N LYS A 94 3.01 17.06 32.98
CA LYS A 94 3.40 18.29 32.27
C LYS A 94 2.36 18.77 31.27
N GLY A 95 1.39 17.93 30.91
CA GLY A 95 0.26 18.29 30.08
C GLY A 95 -0.22 17.12 29.24
N HIS A 96 -1.11 17.42 28.31
CA HIS A 96 -1.74 16.46 27.41
C HIS A 96 -1.79 17.05 26.00
N LEU A 97 -1.77 16.19 24.99
CA LEU A 97 -1.97 16.55 23.59
C LEU A 97 -2.97 15.55 22.97
N GLU A 98 -3.81 16.03 22.06
CA GLU A 98 -4.70 15.18 21.27
C GLU A 98 -3.94 14.59 20.07
N VAL A 99 -4.18 13.31 19.75
CA VAL A 99 -3.62 12.67 18.57
C VAL A 99 -4.72 12.55 17.50
N PRO A 100 -4.77 13.43 16.49
CA PRO A 100 -5.93 13.55 15.59
C PRO A 100 -6.01 12.46 14.52
N PHE A 101 -5.13 11.45 14.55
CA PHE A 101 -5.10 10.34 13.61
C PHE A 101 -4.58 9.07 14.28
N ALA A 102 -4.95 7.91 13.76
CA ALA A 102 -4.36 6.65 14.20
C ALA A 102 -2.94 6.53 13.65
N CYS A 103 -1.98 6.16 14.50
CA CYS A 103 -0.59 5.96 14.09
C CYS A 103 0.11 4.89 14.91
N THR A 104 1.28 4.47 14.41
CA THR A 104 2.22 3.63 15.14
C THR A 104 3.43 4.48 15.49
N ILE A 105 3.86 4.45 16.75
CA ILE A 105 5.07 5.12 17.20
C ILE A 105 6.28 4.32 16.67
N GLU A 106 7.12 4.99 15.87
CA GLU A 106 8.33 4.42 15.28
C GLU A 106 9.61 4.89 15.99
N ARG A 107 9.56 6.03 16.70
CA ARG A 107 10.71 6.60 17.40
C ARG A 107 10.26 7.52 18.52
N ALA A 108 11.03 7.53 19.61
CA ALA A 108 10.98 8.54 20.66
C ALA A 108 12.30 9.31 20.69
N THR A 109 12.22 10.63 20.80
CA THR A 109 13.39 11.52 20.88
C THR A 109 13.15 12.55 21.98
N LEU A 110 14.16 12.78 22.83
CA LEU A 110 14.18 13.88 23.78
C LEU A 110 15.36 14.78 23.45
N GLU A 111 15.12 16.10 23.46
CA GLU A 111 16.14 17.12 23.27
C GLU A 111 16.02 18.16 24.38
N ALA A 112 17.13 18.45 25.05
CA ALA A 112 17.24 19.45 26.10
C ALA A 112 18.19 20.57 25.66
N ASP A 113 17.89 21.79 26.11
CA ASP A 113 18.68 23.00 25.83
C ASP A 113 19.96 23.09 26.67
N GLN A 114 20.07 22.28 27.73
CA GLN A 114 21.23 22.18 28.61
C GLN A 114 21.46 20.74 29.07
N GLU A 115 22.66 20.45 29.58
CA GLU A 115 22.96 19.14 30.16
C GLU A 115 22.15 18.93 31.44
N GLY A 116 21.50 17.77 31.55
CA GLY A 116 20.69 17.42 32.70
C GLY A 116 20.29 15.96 32.72
N SER A 117 19.36 15.65 33.62
CA SER A 117 18.75 14.33 33.73
C SER A 117 17.23 14.49 33.85
N ILE A 118 16.49 13.72 33.07
CA ILE A 118 15.02 13.69 33.13
C ILE A 118 14.53 12.30 32.69
N VAL A 119 13.46 11.84 33.32
CA VAL A 119 12.70 10.65 32.93
C VAL A 119 11.32 11.12 32.54
N VAL A 120 10.88 10.80 31.32
CA VAL A 120 9.57 11.19 30.80
C VAL A 120 8.76 9.93 30.60
N ASP A 121 7.69 9.74 31.38
CA ASP A 121 6.70 8.73 31.07
C ASP A 121 5.61 9.30 30.16
N ILE A 122 5.14 8.49 29.22
CA ILE A 122 4.13 8.85 28.23
C ILE A 122 2.94 7.94 28.46
N TRP A 123 1.79 8.54 28.66
CA TRP A 123 0.52 7.86 28.89
C TRP A 123 -0.39 8.06 27.69
N LYS A 124 -1.20 7.06 27.36
CA LYS A 124 -2.27 7.20 26.37
C LYS A 124 -3.61 6.89 27.00
N ASP A 125 -4.60 7.72 26.73
CA ASP A 125 -5.96 7.47 27.17
C ASP A 125 -6.95 7.92 26.11
N THR A 126 -8.21 7.50 26.24
CA THR A 126 -9.31 8.00 25.42
C THR A 126 -9.93 9.22 26.08
N TYR A 127 -10.47 10.15 25.27
CA TYR A 127 -11.18 11.30 25.81
C TYR A 127 -12.31 10.94 26.82
N ALA A 128 -12.95 9.78 26.64
CA ALA A 128 -14.03 9.32 27.51
C ALA A 128 -13.56 8.89 28.92
N ASN A 129 -12.29 8.52 29.07
CA ASN A 129 -11.72 7.99 30.31
C ASN A 129 -10.87 9.03 31.07
N PHE A 130 -10.66 10.21 30.47
CA PHE A 130 -9.88 11.30 31.06
C PHE A 130 -10.38 11.63 32.49
N PRO A 131 -9.49 11.83 33.49
CA PRO A 131 -8.03 11.99 33.35
C PRO A 131 -7.22 10.69 33.33
N PRO A 132 -6.09 10.66 32.61
CA PRO A 132 -5.18 9.52 32.58
C PRO A 132 -4.47 9.33 33.92
N THR A 133 -3.94 8.14 34.13
CA THR A 133 -3.17 7.74 35.30
C THR A 133 -1.88 7.03 34.89
N ASP A 134 -1.00 6.73 35.86
CA ASP A 134 0.22 5.95 35.65
C ASP A 134 -0.04 4.55 35.05
N ALA A 135 -1.25 3.99 35.26
CA ALA A 135 -1.66 2.73 34.67
C ALA A 135 -1.81 2.79 33.14
N ASP A 136 -1.89 3.99 32.58
CA ASP A 136 -2.07 4.25 31.15
C ASP A 136 -0.74 4.41 30.39
N SER A 137 0.38 4.13 31.07
CA SER A 137 1.72 4.19 30.48
C SER A 137 1.89 3.30 29.26
N ILE A 138 2.51 3.86 28.23
CA ILE A 138 2.89 3.16 27.01
C ILE A 138 4.39 2.86 26.94
N THR A 139 5.18 3.34 27.90
CA THR A 139 6.65 3.28 27.84
C THR A 139 7.24 2.09 28.59
N SER A 140 6.40 1.28 29.23
CA SER A 140 6.80 0.08 29.98
C SER A 140 7.80 0.40 31.09
N ALA A 141 8.68 -0.55 31.45
CA ALA A 141 9.68 -0.38 32.49
C ALA A 141 10.89 0.49 32.08
N THR A 142 10.93 0.98 30.84
CA THR A 142 12.04 1.79 30.30
C THR A 142 11.53 3.07 29.63
N PRO A 143 11.04 4.05 30.41
CA PRO A 143 10.66 5.35 29.87
C PRO A 143 11.84 6.08 29.23
N PRO A 144 11.60 6.95 28.22
CA PRO A 144 12.59 7.88 27.69
C PRO A 144 13.34 8.60 28.80
N THR A 145 14.67 8.44 28.81
CA THR A 145 15.51 8.92 29.90
C THR A 145 16.77 9.59 29.37
N ILE A 146 16.98 10.85 29.75
CA ILE A 146 18.28 11.52 29.65
C ILE A 146 18.98 11.37 31.01
N THR A 147 20.24 10.94 31.00
CA THR A 147 21.08 10.89 32.21
C THR A 147 22.37 11.65 31.94
N THR A 148 22.59 12.77 32.65
CA THR A 148 23.79 13.62 32.52
C THR A 148 24.16 13.87 31.06
N ALA A 149 23.17 14.28 30.27
CA ALA A 149 23.28 14.46 28.83
C ALA A 149 22.27 15.51 28.34
N GLN A 150 22.22 15.75 27.03
CA GLN A 150 21.29 16.70 26.42
C GLN A 150 20.25 16.04 25.51
N LYS A 151 20.36 14.74 25.24
CA LYS A 151 19.49 14.06 24.29
C LYS A 151 19.32 12.57 24.58
N TYR A 152 18.22 12.03 24.07
CA TYR A 152 17.90 10.60 24.05
C TYR A 152 17.18 10.28 22.73
N GLU A 153 17.43 9.09 22.18
CA GLU A 153 16.69 8.58 21.02
C GLU A 153 16.53 7.06 21.14
N ASP A 154 15.33 6.55 20.83
CA ASP A 154 15.06 5.12 20.71
C ASP A 154 14.10 4.87 19.54
N SER A 155 14.55 4.11 18.55
CA SER A 155 13.76 3.62 17.41
C SER A 155 13.35 2.15 17.53
N THR A 156 13.76 1.48 18.61
CA THR A 156 13.40 0.08 18.89
C THR A 156 12.14 0.02 19.76
N LEU A 157 12.03 0.93 20.73
CA LEU A 157 10.85 1.09 21.60
C LEU A 157 10.47 -0.23 22.28
N THR A 158 11.47 -0.87 22.89
CA THR A 158 11.32 -2.22 23.44
C THR A 158 10.27 -2.22 24.55
N GLY A 159 9.23 -3.04 24.40
CA GLY A 159 8.16 -3.16 25.39
C GLY A 159 7.09 -2.08 25.33
N TRP A 160 7.20 -1.11 24.42
CA TRP A 160 6.20 -0.04 24.31
C TRP A 160 4.89 -0.52 23.69
N THR A 161 3.79 0.09 24.13
CA THR A 161 2.52 0.03 23.40
C THR A 161 2.52 1.09 22.30
N LYS A 162 2.83 0.69 21.07
CA LYS A 162 3.13 1.63 19.97
C LYS A 162 1.91 2.08 19.16
N ALA A 163 0.81 1.34 19.23
CA ALA A 163 -0.39 1.67 18.46
C ALA A 163 -1.21 2.74 19.20
N LEU A 164 -1.39 3.88 18.55
CA LEU A 164 -2.27 4.97 18.99
C LEU A 164 -3.52 5.00 18.12
N ALA A 165 -4.67 5.00 18.77
CA ALA A 165 -5.93 5.31 18.10
C ALA A 165 -6.06 6.83 17.93
N GLN A 166 -6.90 7.24 16.98
CA GLN A 166 -7.31 8.64 16.86
C GLN A 166 -8.17 9.05 18.08
N GLY A 167 -7.96 10.27 18.57
CA GLY A 167 -8.75 10.92 19.63
C GLY A 167 -8.05 10.88 20.98
#